data_AF-A0A1S6GXP3-F1
#
_entry.id   AF-A0A1S6GXP3-F1
#
_cell.length_a   1.000
_cell.length_b   1.000
_cell.length_c   1.000
_cell.angle_alpha   90.00
_cell.angle_beta   90.00
_cell.angle_gamma   90.00
#
_symmetry.space_group_name_H-M   'P 1'
#
loop_
_entity.id
_entity.type
_entity.pdbx_description
1 polymer ?
#
loop_
_entity_poly.entity_id
_entity_poly.type
_entity_poly.pdbx_seq_one_letter_code
_entity_poly.pdbx_strand_id
1 'polypeptide(L)'
;MIYTNSRSYEGILQIRPNNQEVLDYVKREIEKAGHVFITREIIKKFGIDLYLTNKYFLVQLGRRLKQRFPGTTTQSRTLYKTSRLTSRQVYRTTICFRLKENFE
;
A
#
# COMPACT_ATOMS: atom_id res chain seq x y z
N MET A 1 5.49 16.97 0.81
CA MET A 1 4.30 16.63 1.63
C MET A 1 3.70 15.33 1.11
N ILE A 2 3.71 14.25 1.90
CA ILE A 2 3.21 12.92 1.47
C ILE A 2 1.83 12.57 2.04
N TYR A 3 1.29 13.40 2.93
CA TYR A 3 -0.02 13.19 3.56
C TYR A 3 -1.06 14.12 2.95
N THR A 4 -2.32 13.67 2.89
CA THR A 4 -3.45 14.49 2.45
C THR A 4 -4.61 14.38 3.43
N ASN A 5 -5.40 15.45 3.56
CA ASN A 5 -6.60 15.48 4.39
C ASN A 5 -7.80 14.75 3.74
N SER A 6 -7.67 14.31 2.48
CA SER A 6 -8.71 13.54 1.80
C SER A 6 -8.90 12.16 2.43
N ARG A 7 -10.16 11.72 2.57
CA ARG A 7 -10.51 10.37 3.00
C ARG A 7 -10.53 9.34 1.86
N SER A 8 -10.37 9.79 0.61
CA SER A 8 -10.51 8.94 -0.58
C SER A 8 -9.22 8.21 -0.91
N TYR A 9 -9.26 6.88 -0.92
CA TYR A 9 -8.13 6.02 -1.27
C TYR A 9 -8.50 4.98 -2.32
N GLU A 10 -7.50 4.57 -3.10
CA GLU A 10 -7.61 3.55 -4.13
C GLU A 10 -6.97 2.22 -3.71
N GLY A 11 -6.05 2.24 -2.75
CA GLY A 11 -5.44 1.03 -2.27
C GLY A 11 -4.84 1.11 -0.87
N ILE A 12 -4.48 -0.06 -0.36
CA ILE A 12 -3.93 -0.25 0.98
C ILE A 12 -2.62 -1.03 0.84
N LEU A 13 -1.52 -0.46 1.34
CA LEU A 13 -0.30 -1.20 1.59
C LEU A 13 -0.32 -1.71 3.02
N GLN A 14 -0.13 -3.01 3.20
CA GLN A 14 -0.03 -3.66 4.49
C GLN A 14 1.40 -4.18 4.65
N ILE A 15 2.10 -3.74 5.69
CA ILE A 15 3.47 -4.19 6.00
C ILE A 15 3.38 -5.09 7.25
N ARG A 16 3.96 -6.28 7.20
CA ARG A 16 3.92 -7.31 8.24
C ARG A 16 5.31 -7.94 8.42
N PRO A 17 5.87 -8.02 9.65
CA PRO A 17 5.44 -7.32 10.86
C PRO A 17 5.68 -5.81 10.73
N ASN A 18 5.48 -5.04 11.82
CA ASN A 18 5.84 -3.63 11.81
C ASN A 18 7.36 -3.51 11.71
N ASN A 19 7.86 -2.94 10.61
CA ASN A 19 9.29 -2.76 10.38
C ASN A 19 9.55 -1.33 9.90
N GLN A 20 10.33 -0.58 10.68
CA GLN A 20 10.58 0.84 10.44
C GLN A 20 11.39 1.07 9.15
N GLU A 21 12.36 0.21 8.85
CA GLU A 21 13.17 0.34 7.64
C GLU A 21 12.32 0.21 6.36
N VAL A 22 11.41 -0.77 6.34
CA VAL A 22 10.45 -0.94 5.24
C VAL A 22 9.53 0.27 5.15
N LEU A 23 9.04 0.78 6.29
CA LEU A 23 8.18 1.96 6.34
C LEU A 23 8.88 3.21 5.80
N ASP A 24 10.13 3.44 6.19
CA ASP A 24 10.93 4.58 5.74
C ASP A 24 11.28 4.49 4.26
N TYR A 25 11.55 3.29 3.75
CA TYR A 25 11.69 3.07 2.31
C TYR A 25 10.39 3.44 1.58
N VAL A 26 9.25 2.97 2.06
CA VAL A 26 7.94 3.28 1.46
C VAL A 26 7.67 4.78 1.45
N LYS A 27 7.89 5.48 2.56
CA LYS A 27 7.66 6.93 2.66
C LYS A 27 8.56 7.70 1.68
N ARG A 28 9.84 7.30 1.54
CA ARG A 28 10.77 7.87 0.55
C ARG A 28 10.32 7.63 -0.89
N GLU A 29 9.84 6.43 -1.22
CA GLU A 29 9.36 6.13 -2.57
C GLU A 29 8.08 6.91 -2.93
N ILE A 30 7.19 7.12 -1.94
CA ILE A 30 6.00 7.97 -2.10
C ILE A 30 6.40 9.43 -2.33
N GLU A 31 7.36 9.93 -1.55
CA GLU A 31 7.88 11.28 -1.70
C GLU A 31 8.50 11.51 -3.09
N LYS A 32 9.32 10.56 -3.57
CA LYS A 32 9.90 10.60 -4.93
C LYS A 32 8.84 10.60 -6.03
N ALA A 33 7.70 9.94 -5.82
CA ALA A 33 6.64 9.93 -6.81
C ALA A 33 5.99 11.32 -6.98
N GLY A 34 5.88 12.10 -5.90
CA GLY A 34 5.36 13.47 -5.92
C GLY A 34 3.85 13.62 -6.19
N HIS A 35 3.17 12.58 -6.66
CA HIS A 35 1.74 12.58 -7.02
C HIS A 35 0.91 11.53 -6.27
N VAL A 36 1.50 10.89 -5.25
CA VAL A 36 0.86 9.85 -4.45
C VAL A 36 0.84 10.30 -3.00
N PHE A 37 -0.31 10.12 -2.35
CA PHE A 37 -0.52 10.60 -0.98
C PHE A 37 -1.03 9.48 -0.07
N ILE A 38 -0.60 9.54 1.18
CA ILE A 38 -1.12 8.74 2.29
C ILE A 38 -2.32 9.49 2.87
N THR A 39 -3.49 8.84 2.84
CA THR A 39 -4.73 9.39 3.44
C THR A 39 -4.91 8.96 4.89
N ARG A 40 -4.37 7.79 5.24
CA ARG A 40 -4.48 7.22 6.58
C ARG A 40 -3.35 6.24 6.83
N GLU A 41 -2.80 6.30 8.04
CA GLU A 41 -1.82 5.35 8.58
C GLU A 41 -2.45 4.68 9.81
N ILE A 42 -2.49 3.35 9.83
CA ILE A 42 -3.06 2.57 10.94
C ILE A 42 -2.00 1.59 11.43
N ILE A 43 -1.52 1.82 12.64
CA ILE A 43 -0.66 0.88 13.34
C ILE A 43 -1.53 -0.20 13.99
N LYS A 44 -1.17 -1.47 13.78
CA LYS A 44 -1.82 -2.64 14.35
C LYS A 44 -0.78 -3.47 15.10
N LYS A 45 -1.24 -4.34 16.01
CA LYS A 45 -0.37 -5.27 16.75
C LYS A 45 0.58 -6.08 15.86
N PHE A 46 0.13 -6.43 14.65
CA PHE A 46 0.84 -7.30 13.72
C PHE A 46 1.48 -6.57 12.53
N GLY A 47 1.46 -5.23 12.50
CA GLY A 47 2.03 -4.45 11.40
C GLY A 47 1.36 -3.11 11.17
N ILE A 48 1.60 -2.51 10.01
CA ILE A 48 1.09 -1.18 9.66
C ILE A 48 0.33 -1.20 8.34
N ASP A 49 -0.74 -0.42 8.25
CA ASP A 49 -1.55 -0.23 7.05
C ASP A 49 -1.48 1.23 6.59
N LEU A 50 -1.10 1.43 5.33
CA LEU A 50 -1.04 2.73 4.67
C LEU A 50 -2.09 2.80 3.56
N TYR A 51 -2.96 3.78 3.64
CA TYR A 51 -4.02 4.01 2.66
C TYR A 51 -3.53 5.04 1.64
N LEU A 52 -3.54 4.65 0.37
CA LEU A 52 -2.88 5.38 -0.73
C LEU A 52 -3.88 5.81 -1.80
N THR A 53 -3.65 6.99 -2.37
CA THR A 53 -4.51 7.59 -3.41
C THR A 53 -4.32 7.00 -4.80
N ASN A 54 -3.28 6.20 -5.05
CA ASN A 54 -2.98 5.67 -6.39
C ASN A 54 -2.69 4.16 -6.34
N LYS A 55 -3.58 3.35 -6.91
CA LYS A 55 -3.43 1.88 -6.94
C LYS A 55 -2.32 1.38 -7.87
N TYR A 56 -2.02 2.10 -8.96
CA TYR A 56 -1.00 1.68 -9.91
C TYR A 56 0.39 1.81 -9.29
N PHE A 57 0.64 2.92 -8.60
CA PHE A 57 1.85 3.11 -7.82
C PHE A 57 1.96 2.05 -6.72
N LEU A 58 0.87 1.74 -6.00
CA LEU A 58 0.87 0.71 -4.97
C LEU A 58 1.32 -0.66 -5.49
N VAL A 59 0.87 -1.07 -6.68
CA VAL A 59 1.30 -2.33 -7.31
C VAL A 59 2.79 -2.30 -7.66
N GLN A 60 3.29 -1.18 -8.20
CA GLN A 60 4.72 -1.01 -8.47
C GLN A 60 5.55 -1.05 -7.19
N LEU A 61 5.09 -0.37 -6.14
CA LEU A 61 5.72 -0.35 -4.83
C LEU A 61 5.81 -1.76 -4.23
N GLY A 62 4.74 -2.56 -4.35
CA GLY A 62 4.75 -3.97 -3.93
C GLY A 62 5.82 -4.83 -4.63
N ARG A 63 6.12 -4.55 -5.90
CA ARG A 63 7.20 -5.20 -6.65
C ARG A 63 8.58 -4.74 -6.18
N ARG A 64 8.75 -3.43 -5.98
CA ARG A 64 10.00 -2.84 -5.46
C ARG A 64 10.33 -3.35 -4.06
N LEU A 65 9.33 -3.49 -3.20
CA LEU A 65 9.48 -4.07 -1.86
C LEU A 65 10.03 -5.50 -1.92
N LYS A 66 9.47 -6.35 -2.79
CA LYS A 66 9.96 -7.72 -2.98
C LYS A 66 11.39 -7.77 -3.53
N GLN A 67 11.81 -6.78 -4.32
CA GLN A 67 13.18 -6.68 -4.85
C GLN A 67 14.17 -6.17 -3.80
N ARG A 68 13.72 -5.30 -2.90
CA ARG A 68 14.59 -4.62 -1.92
C ARG A 68 14.72 -5.40 -0.60
N PHE A 69 13.66 -6.06 -0.16
CA PHE A 69 13.60 -6.70 1.15
C PHE A 69 13.26 -8.19 1.00
N PRO A 70 13.83 -9.07 1.84
CA PRO A 70 13.47 -10.48 1.85
C PRO A 70 12.03 -10.63 2.34
N GLY A 71 11.15 -11.16 1.48
CA GLY A 71 9.74 -11.28 1.83
C GLY A 71 8.84 -11.72 0.68
N THR A 72 7.54 -11.72 0.94
CA THR A 72 6.51 -12.07 -0.04
C THR A 72 5.47 -10.96 -0.14
N THR A 73 4.91 -10.80 -1.34
CA THR A 73 3.86 -9.81 -1.61
C THR A 73 2.61 -10.54 -2.08
N THR A 74 1.48 -10.34 -1.40
CA THR A 74 0.16 -10.83 -1.83
C THR A 74 -0.69 -9.66 -2.30
N GLN A 75 -1.25 -9.76 -3.51
CA GLN A 75 -2.18 -8.77 -4.05
C GLN A 75 -3.62 -9.28 -3.97
N SER A 76 -4.54 -8.43 -3.52
CA SER A 76 -5.98 -8.69 -3.58
C SER A 76 -6.74 -7.45 -4.03
N ARG A 77 -7.99 -7.64 -4.45
CA ARG A 77 -8.87 -6.57 -4.93
C ARG A 77 -10.24 -6.73 -4.31
N THR A 78 -10.84 -5.61 -3.91
CA THR A 78 -12.21 -5.58 -3.38
C THR A 78 -13.04 -4.62 -4.23
N LEU A 79 -14.22 -5.06 -4.66
CA LEU A 79 -15.14 -4.21 -5.42
C LEU A 79 -15.60 -3.06 -4.52
N TYR A 80 -15.36 -1.82 -4.95
CA TYR A 80 -15.75 -0.63 -4.21
C TYR A 80 -17.05 -0.02 -4.72
N LYS A 81 -17.18 0.12 -6.04
CA LYS A 81 -18.37 0.69 -6.66
C LYS A 81 -18.56 0.13 -8.06
N THR A 82 -19.80 -0.05 -8.46
CA THR A 82 -20.17 -0.30 -9.86
C THR A 82 -20.90 0.92 -10.41
N SER A 83 -20.44 1.45 -11.53
CA SER A 83 -21.15 2.50 -12.28
C SER A 83 -22.38 1.88 -12.93
N ARG A 84 -23.58 2.37 -12.58
CA ARG A 84 -24.84 1.87 -13.17
C ARG A 84 -25.00 2.25 -14.64
N LEU A 85 -24.43 3.40 -15.04
CA LEU A 85 -24.54 3.92 -16.41
C LEU A 85 -23.60 3.22 -17.39
N THR A 86 -22.40 2.86 -16.93
CA THR A 86 -21.33 2.31 -17.79
C THR A 86 -20.97 0.87 -17.47
N SER A 87 -21.68 0.24 -16.52
CA SER A 87 -21.38 -1.08 -15.94
C SER A 87 -19.94 -1.25 -15.44
N ARG A 88 -19.19 -0.14 -15.27
CA ARG A 88 -17.77 -0.17 -14.93
C ARG A 88 -17.59 -0.44 -13.45
N GLN A 89 -16.78 -1.44 -13.12
CA GLN A 89 -16.43 -1.79 -11.76
C GLN A 89 -15.14 -1.09 -11.31
N VAL A 90 -15.23 -0.38 -10.19
CA VAL A 90 -14.12 0.30 -9.52
C VAL A 90 -13.71 -0.56 -8.33
N TYR A 91 -12.43 -0.92 -8.29
CA TYR A 91 -11.86 -1.76 -7.25
C TYR A 91 -10.86 -0.98 -6.41
N ARG A 92 -10.83 -1.32 -5.11
CA ARG A 92 -9.71 -1.00 -4.22
C ARG A 92 -8.70 -2.14 -4.25
N THR A 93 -7.42 -1.81 -4.29
CA THR A 93 -6.33 -2.79 -4.36
C THR A 93 -5.63 -2.87 -3.02
N THR A 94 -5.41 -4.07 -2.51
CA THR A 94 -4.62 -4.30 -1.31
C THR A 94 -3.34 -5.03 -1.70
N ILE A 95 -2.21 -4.53 -1.20
CA ILE A 95 -0.91 -5.18 -1.29
C ILE A 95 -0.46 -5.49 0.13
N CYS A 96 -0.28 -6.77 0.45
CA CYS A 96 0.27 -7.21 1.72
C CYS A 96 1.70 -7.69 1.52
N PHE A 97 2.66 -6.95 2.06
CA PHE A 97 4.05 -7.34 2.11
C PHE A 97 4.34 -7.99 3.47
N ARG A 98 4.73 -9.26 3.42
CA ARG A 98 5.22 -10.03 4.58
C ARG A 98 6.73 -10.13 4.48
N LEU A 99 7.42 -9.41 5.35
CA LEU A 99 8.86 -9.54 5.54
C LEU A 99 9.15 -10.96 6.04
N LYS A 100 10.17 -11.59 5.49
CA LYS A 100 10.64 -12.89 5.96
C LYS A 100 11.35 -12.64 7.29
N GLU A 101 10.87 -13.25 8.37
CA GLU A 101 11.65 -13.32 9.61
C GLU A 101 12.84 -14.25 9.35
N ASN A 102 14.05 -13.76 9.66
CA ASN A 102 15.22 -14.62 9.69
C ASN A 102 15.01 -15.55 10.89
N PHE A 103 14.71 -16.82 10.62
CA PHE A 103 14.91 -17.88 11.58
C PHE A 103 16.42 -18.16 11.56
N GLU A 104 17.16 -17.52 12.47
CA GLU A 104 18.51 -17.97 12.84
C GLU A 104 18.40 -19.25 13.69
#